data_AF-A0A0X3UVS3-F1
#
_entry.id   AF-A0A0X3UVS3-F1
#
_cell.length_a   1.000
_cell.length_b   1.000
_cell.length_c   1.000
_cell.angle_alpha   90.00
_cell.angle_beta   90.00
_cell.angle_gamma   90.00
#
_symmetry.space_group_name_H-M   'P 1'
#
loop_
_entity.id
_entity.type
_entity.pdbx_description
1 polymer ?
#
loop_
_entity_poly.entity_id
_entity_poly.type
_entity_poly.pdbx_seq_one_letter_code
_entity_poly.pdbx_strand_id
1 'polypeptide(L)'
;MRILLLVSAFNGVSQRLWCALRDAGHQVGVLLAGDDRSVVDGVRAADPELILCPYLTHRVPAAVWQRVRTVILHPGPVGDHGPSALDRAIQDGARVWGVTALQAVEEFDAGPIWATRTFPLPAAPPRKSSLYAGPVSDAALECALEVVGKAADPAFTPEPAETTPARPLLRQTERAFDWSAPTEVIVRRVRAADGSPGVRTEVGGLPSYAYDAHPAPARGARPGTLLGRRQGAVLVATGDGSVWLGHLRPATEGGIKAPATTALGERLRGVPNSPVDAHLDPESPHAYRQVRYRRTGAIGWLHFDFYNGAMAPGHCRRLLTALRHATAQDTRVLVLRGGIDAFSNGIHLNVIESAPDPAGTAWANLRAINALCREIITCTKQLVVAAYTGNAGAGGVMLGLGADVVAARDGIVLNPYYDVGLYGSELHTFTLPRRVGADRAQRLIEDKLPVSTAQAVRIGLVDEVGPRHPEAYARWLTLLAERHADARTGRKRRAAKARRLAAERIPLDVYETRELAEMSRDLYADRSGFAAARRAFVHKAAPVGTPRRLLLAGNSGPAPVARASRPVNAAPAAGGPITSGPISVAPAAGGPISPGPEHPSVRPAVPTAV
;
A
#
# COMPACT_ATOMS: atom_id res chain seq x y z
N MET A 1 18.90 -18.42 15.66
CA MET A 1 19.39 -18.57 14.29
C MET A 1 19.61 -17.21 13.64
N ARG A 2 20.68 -17.10 12.85
CA ARG A 2 21.05 -16.04 11.92
C ARG A 2 20.54 -16.41 10.54
N ILE A 3 19.50 -15.70 10.10
CA ILE A 3 18.77 -16.02 8.87
C ILE A 3 19.01 -14.89 7.87
N LEU A 4 19.41 -15.25 6.66
CA LEU A 4 19.51 -14.31 5.55
C LEU A 4 18.36 -14.54 4.57
N LEU A 5 17.59 -13.49 4.29
CA LEU A 5 16.63 -13.49 3.19
C LEU A 5 17.33 -13.05 1.90
N LEU A 6 17.54 -13.97 0.97
CA LEU A 6 18.09 -13.67 -0.35
C LEU A 6 16.94 -13.43 -1.34
N VAL A 7 16.78 -12.20 -1.82
CA VAL A 7 15.57 -11.78 -2.55
C VAL A 7 15.87 -10.89 -3.74
N SER A 8 15.14 -11.03 -4.84
CA SER A 8 15.26 -10.08 -5.98
C SER A 8 14.64 -8.72 -5.69
N ALA A 9 13.71 -8.67 -4.72
CA ALA A 9 13.14 -7.44 -4.20
C ALA A 9 12.65 -7.68 -2.77
N PHE A 10 12.80 -6.68 -1.90
CA PHE A 10 12.23 -6.72 -0.54
C PHE A 10 10.72 -6.43 -0.57
N ASN A 11 9.98 -7.32 -1.23
CA ASN A 11 8.55 -7.23 -1.52
C ASN A 11 7.67 -7.65 -0.33
N GLY A 12 6.34 -7.69 -0.52
CA GLY A 12 5.38 -7.99 0.55
C GLY A 12 5.61 -9.33 1.27
N VAL A 13 5.90 -10.42 0.55
CA VAL A 13 6.19 -11.72 1.16
C VAL A 13 7.50 -11.69 1.94
N SER A 14 8.54 -11.06 1.37
CA SER A 14 9.85 -10.94 2.01
C SER A 14 9.79 -10.11 3.30
N GLN A 15 9.07 -8.99 3.29
CA GLN A 15 8.84 -8.14 4.46
C GLN A 15 8.07 -8.89 5.55
N ARG A 16 7.05 -9.66 5.16
CA ARG A 16 6.24 -10.44 6.09
C ARG A 16 7.05 -11.51 6.80
N LEU A 17 7.87 -12.26 6.07
CA LEU A 17 8.79 -13.25 6.65
C LEU A 17 9.83 -12.57 7.54
N TRP A 18 10.41 -11.46 7.09
CA TRP A 18 11.38 -10.68 7.88
C TRP A 18 10.78 -10.27 9.23
N CYS A 19 9.56 -9.73 9.22
CA CYS A 19 8.83 -9.36 10.42
C CYS A 19 8.57 -10.57 11.34
N ALA A 20 7.97 -11.63 10.80
CA ALA A 20 7.56 -12.79 11.60
C ALA A 20 8.75 -13.53 12.22
N LEU A 21 9.84 -13.70 11.49
CA LEU A 21 11.05 -14.36 11.99
C LEU A 21 11.74 -13.53 13.07
N ARG A 22 11.72 -12.20 12.96
CA ARG A 22 12.24 -11.31 14.02
C ARG A 22 11.35 -11.29 15.26
N ASP A 23 10.04 -11.31 15.08
CA ASP A 23 9.09 -11.46 16.19
C ASP A 23 9.25 -12.80 16.91
N ALA A 24 9.70 -13.84 16.21
CA ALA A 24 10.09 -15.13 16.78
C ALA A 24 11.50 -15.13 17.44
N GLY A 25 12.20 -14.00 17.48
CA GLY A 25 13.49 -13.85 18.16
C GLY A 25 14.72 -14.20 17.32
N HIS A 26 14.58 -14.40 16.01
CA HIS A 26 15.73 -14.66 15.14
C HIS A 26 16.44 -13.36 14.71
N GLN A 27 17.74 -13.48 14.41
CA GLN A 27 18.49 -12.40 13.76
C GLN A 27 18.28 -12.52 12.25
N VAL A 28 17.56 -11.57 11.66
CA VAL A 28 17.17 -11.63 10.24
C VAL A 28 17.68 -10.41 9.50
N GLY A 29 18.41 -10.65 8.43
CA GLY A 29 18.81 -9.65 7.45
C GLY A 29 18.36 -10.01 6.06
N VAL A 30 18.54 -9.08 5.13
CA VAL A 30 18.17 -9.22 3.72
C VAL A 30 19.42 -8.99 2.89
N LEU A 31 19.53 -9.73 1.79
CA LEU A 31 20.45 -9.47 0.70
C LEU A 31 19.65 -9.42 -0.60
N LEU A 32 19.78 -8.32 -1.33
CA LEU A 32 19.19 -8.20 -2.67
C LEU A 32 20.05 -8.99 -3.65
N ALA A 33 19.41 -9.87 -4.42
CA ALA A 33 20.05 -10.67 -5.46
C ALA A 33 20.53 -9.73 -6.59
N GLY A 34 21.84 -9.61 -6.73
CA GLY A 34 22.53 -8.90 -7.80
C GLY A 34 23.24 -9.88 -8.74
N ASP A 35 24.45 -9.53 -9.16
CA ASP A 35 25.37 -10.45 -9.84
C ASP A 35 25.93 -11.52 -8.88
N ASP A 36 26.41 -12.63 -9.43
CA ASP A 36 26.91 -13.78 -8.65
C ASP A 36 27.98 -13.40 -7.63
N ARG A 37 28.90 -12.48 -7.98
CA ARG A 37 29.98 -12.07 -7.09
C ARG A 37 29.44 -11.29 -5.90
N SER A 38 28.57 -10.31 -6.13
CA SER A 38 27.96 -9.54 -5.03
C SER A 38 27.11 -10.40 -4.10
N VAL A 39 26.42 -11.42 -4.64
CA VAL A 39 25.67 -12.39 -3.83
C VAL A 39 26.62 -13.25 -2.97
N VAL A 40 27.67 -13.82 -3.56
CA VAL A 40 28.64 -14.64 -2.83
C VAL A 40 29.34 -13.85 -1.73
N ASP A 41 29.82 -12.64 -2.04
CA ASP A 41 30.50 -11.76 -1.07
C ASP A 41 29.55 -11.30 0.04
N GLY A 42 28.30 -10.96 -0.32
CA GLY A 42 27.27 -10.56 0.64
C GLY A 42 26.87 -11.69 1.59
N VAL A 43 26.72 -12.93 1.09
CA VAL A 43 26.45 -14.11 1.94
C VAL A 43 27.62 -14.38 2.88
N ARG A 44 28.86 -14.33 2.37
CA ARG A 44 30.06 -14.53 3.18
C ARG A 44 30.15 -13.49 4.30
N ALA A 45 29.89 -12.21 3.99
CA ALA A 45 29.92 -11.14 4.99
C ALA A 45 28.80 -11.26 6.03
N ALA A 46 27.63 -11.77 5.64
CA ALA A 46 26.50 -11.97 6.53
C ALA A 46 26.67 -13.18 7.47
N ASP A 47 27.48 -14.18 7.09
CA ASP A 47 27.70 -15.41 7.85
C ASP A 47 26.38 -16.03 8.40
N PRO A 48 25.43 -16.41 7.52
CA PRO A 48 24.14 -16.94 7.94
C PRO A 48 24.19 -18.44 8.23
N GLU A 49 23.37 -18.88 9.19
CA GLU A 49 23.14 -20.30 9.48
C GLU A 49 22.12 -20.93 8.51
N LEU A 50 21.25 -20.09 7.94
CA LEU A 50 20.20 -20.49 7.00
C LEU A 50 19.93 -19.35 6.00
N ILE A 51 19.76 -19.71 4.74
CA ILE A 51 19.28 -18.79 3.69
C ILE A 51 17.87 -19.19 3.29
N LEU A 52 16.95 -18.22 3.32
CA LEU A 52 15.59 -18.35 2.80
C LEU A 52 15.42 -17.46 1.58
N CYS A 53 14.87 -18.02 0.51
CA CYS A 53 14.64 -17.31 -0.75
C CYS A 53 13.12 -17.20 -1.03
N PRO A 54 12.41 -16.23 -0.41
CA PRO A 54 10.96 -16.09 -0.58
C PRO A 54 10.53 -15.50 -1.92
N TYR A 55 11.46 -14.86 -2.64
CA TYR A 55 11.19 -14.29 -3.96
C TYR A 55 12.49 -14.10 -4.74
N LEU A 56 12.68 -14.90 -5.78
CA LEU A 56 13.83 -14.82 -6.69
C LEU A 56 13.41 -14.84 -8.15
N THR A 57 14.08 -14.02 -8.96
CA THR A 57 14.01 -14.03 -10.43
C THR A 57 15.31 -14.53 -11.07
N HIS A 58 16.32 -14.83 -10.26
CA HIS A 58 17.64 -15.28 -10.67
C HIS A 58 18.02 -16.55 -9.92
N ARG A 59 18.94 -17.33 -10.49
CA ARG A 59 19.50 -18.52 -9.83
C ARG A 59 20.37 -18.11 -8.65
N VAL A 60 20.41 -18.95 -7.62
CA VAL A 60 21.38 -18.79 -6.53
C VAL A 60 22.71 -19.38 -7.00
N PRO A 61 23.85 -18.68 -6.86
CA PRO A 61 25.16 -19.21 -7.26
C PRO A 61 25.52 -20.51 -6.52
N ALA A 62 26.12 -21.48 -7.23
CA ALA A 62 26.55 -22.76 -6.66
C ALA A 62 27.44 -22.61 -5.42
N ALA A 63 28.35 -21.64 -5.44
CA ALA A 63 29.23 -21.33 -4.33
C ALA A 63 28.50 -20.92 -3.03
N VAL A 64 27.22 -20.55 -3.10
CA VAL A 64 26.36 -20.23 -1.95
C VAL A 64 25.65 -21.49 -1.45
N TRP A 65 24.81 -22.11 -2.29
CA TRP A 65 23.94 -23.19 -1.84
C TRP A 65 24.67 -24.50 -1.55
N GLN A 66 25.87 -24.70 -2.10
CA GLN A 66 26.75 -25.82 -1.73
C GLN A 66 27.39 -25.66 -0.36
N ARG A 67 27.40 -24.45 0.22
CA ARG A 67 28.06 -24.14 1.50
C ARG A 67 27.09 -23.87 2.64
N VAL A 68 26.01 -23.14 2.35
CA VAL A 68 25.00 -22.78 3.35
C VAL A 68 23.66 -23.36 2.94
N ARG A 69 22.97 -23.99 3.89
CA ARG A 69 21.60 -24.51 3.69
C ARG A 69 20.74 -23.38 3.13
N THR A 70 20.28 -23.56 1.89
CA THR A 70 19.53 -22.56 1.14
C THR A 70 18.21 -23.16 0.71
N VAL A 71 17.11 -22.54 1.14
CA VAL A 71 15.75 -23.02 0.88
C VAL A 71 14.96 -21.97 0.10
N ILE A 72 14.39 -22.38 -1.03
CA ILE A 72 13.59 -21.59 -1.96
C ILE A 72 12.11 -21.83 -1.68
N LEU A 73 11.32 -20.77 -1.55
CA LEU A 73 9.87 -20.88 -1.44
C LEU A 73 9.25 -20.75 -2.83
N HIS A 74 8.89 -21.89 -3.40
CA HIS A 74 8.24 -21.97 -4.70
C HIS A 74 6.73 -21.80 -4.55
N PRO A 75 6.07 -20.87 -5.27
CA PRO A 75 4.63 -20.65 -5.20
C PRO A 75 3.84 -21.70 -6.00
N GLY A 76 4.17 -22.99 -5.82
CA GLY A 76 3.51 -24.15 -6.41
C GLY A 76 3.48 -25.33 -5.44
N PRO A 77 2.51 -26.27 -5.59
CA PRO A 77 2.46 -27.51 -4.83
C PRO A 77 3.63 -28.44 -5.19
N VAL A 78 3.77 -29.54 -4.47
CA VAL A 78 4.74 -30.60 -4.78
C VAL A 78 4.57 -31.05 -6.23
N GLY A 79 5.70 -31.15 -6.97
CA GLY A 79 5.74 -31.54 -8.38
C GLY A 79 5.43 -30.42 -9.38
N ASP A 80 5.10 -29.20 -8.93
CA ASP A 80 5.06 -28.02 -9.81
C ASP A 80 6.45 -27.38 -9.88
N HIS A 81 6.89 -27.06 -11.11
CA HIS A 81 8.21 -26.54 -11.39
C HIS A 81 8.13 -25.44 -12.44
N GLY A 82 8.84 -24.34 -12.22
CA GLY A 82 9.06 -23.31 -13.23
C GLY A 82 8.43 -21.94 -12.93
N PRO A 83 8.79 -20.93 -13.74
CA PRO A 83 8.66 -19.52 -13.36
C PRO A 83 7.25 -18.92 -13.52
N SER A 84 6.23 -19.71 -13.86
CA SER A 84 4.86 -19.25 -14.14
C SER A 84 3.79 -20.07 -13.43
N ALA A 85 4.14 -20.68 -12.29
CA ALA A 85 3.29 -21.51 -11.45
C ALA A 85 1.85 -20.98 -11.30
N LEU A 86 1.69 -19.80 -10.69
CA LEU A 86 0.37 -19.20 -10.46
C LEU A 86 -0.35 -18.74 -11.73
N ASP A 87 0.39 -18.26 -12.73
CA ASP A 87 -0.19 -17.88 -14.01
C ASP A 87 -0.90 -19.08 -14.66
N ARG A 88 -0.23 -20.24 -14.63
CA ARG A 88 -0.75 -21.48 -15.17
C ARG A 88 -1.88 -22.03 -14.29
N ALA A 89 -1.73 -22.05 -12.97
CA ALA A 89 -2.79 -22.48 -12.04
C ALA A 89 -4.12 -21.73 -12.28
N ILE A 90 -4.06 -20.41 -12.51
CA ILE A 90 -5.26 -19.61 -12.80
C ILE A 90 -5.80 -19.89 -14.20
N GLN A 91 -4.96 -20.01 -15.23
CA GLN A 91 -5.41 -20.33 -16.60
C GLN A 91 -6.05 -21.72 -16.69
N ASP A 92 -5.42 -22.70 -16.07
CA ASP A 92 -5.83 -24.11 -16.04
C ASP A 92 -7.07 -24.31 -15.14
N GLY A 93 -7.47 -23.31 -14.34
CA GLY A 93 -8.65 -23.36 -13.49
C GLY A 93 -8.48 -24.29 -12.29
N ALA A 94 -7.26 -24.41 -11.76
CA ALA A 94 -6.95 -25.25 -10.61
C ALA A 94 -7.86 -24.91 -9.42
N ARG A 95 -8.31 -25.95 -8.69
CA ARG A 95 -9.18 -25.81 -7.50
C ARG A 95 -8.42 -25.86 -6.18
N VAL A 96 -7.22 -26.41 -6.21
CA VAL A 96 -6.28 -26.47 -5.09
C VAL A 96 -4.92 -26.06 -5.64
N TRP A 97 -4.17 -25.31 -4.84
CA TRP A 97 -2.79 -24.94 -5.13
C TRP A 97 -1.95 -25.03 -3.86
N GLY A 98 -0.68 -24.61 -3.91
CA GLY A 98 0.18 -24.65 -2.74
C GLY A 98 1.46 -23.84 -2.86
N VAL A 99 2.27 -23.96 -1.82
CA VAL A 99 3.65 -23.46 -1.74
C VAL A 99 4.52 -24.60 -1.24
N THR A 100 5.71 -24.74 -1.84
CA THR A 100 6.69 -25.76 -1.46
C THR A 100 8.01 -25.09 -1.12
N ALA A 101 8.58 -25.45 0.03
CA ALA A 101 9.93 -25.07 0.43
C ALA A 101 10.91 -26.12 -0.06
N LEU A 102 11.77 -25.76 -1.01
CA LEU A 102 12.67 -26.64 -1.73
C LEU A 102 14.12 -26.29 -1.40
N GLN A 103 14.97 -27.27 -1.16
CA GLN A 103 16.41 -27.01 -1.04
C GLN A 103 16.95 -26.58 -2.41
N ALA A 104 17.86 -25.60 -2.43
CA ALA A 104 18.52 -25.21 -3.66
C ALA A 104 19.46 -26.32 -4.15
N VAL A 105 19.33 -26.69 -5.43
CA VAL A 105 20.18 -27.61 -6.19
C VAL A 105 20.45 -26.99 -7.58
N GLU A 106 21.18 -27.69 -8.44
CA GLU A 106 21.51 -27.20 -9.78
C GLU A 106 20.26 -27.11 -10.67
N GLU A 107 19.41 -28.12 -10.61
CA GLU A 107 18.14 -28.20 -11.34
C GLU A 107 17.07 -27.27 -10.72
N PHE A 108 16.32 -26.58 -11.60
CA PHE A 108 15.36 -25.56 -11.17
C PHE A 108 14.15 -26.18 -10.47
N ASP A 109 13.85 -25.71 -9.25
CA ASP A 109 12.76 -26.17 -8.38
C ASP A 109 12.76 -27.69 -8.12
N ALA A 110 13.88 -28.41 -8.29
CA ALA A 110 13.91 -29.88 -8.23
C ALA A 110 14.57 -30.44 -6.95
N GLY A 111 14.94 -29.56 -6.01
CA GLY A 111 15.64 -29.99 -4.81
C GLY A 111 14.71 -30.60 -3.75
N PRO A 112 15.27 -31.32 -2.76
CA PRO A 112 14.52 -31.93 -1.67
C PRO A 112 13.55 -30.99 -0.95
N ILE A 113 12.41 -31.53 -0.54
CA ILE A 113 11.28 -30.83 0.05
C ILE A 113 11.48 -30.72 1.56
N TRP A 114 11.48 -29.48 2.04
CA TRP A 114 11.55 -29.15 3.45
C TRP A 114 10.16 -29.02 4.09
N ALA A 115 9.21 -28.41 3.38
CA ALA A 115 7.85 -28.20 3.86
C ALA A 115 6.92 -27.91 2.68
N THR A 116 5.63 -28.24 2.82
CA THR A 116 4.62 -27.86 1.83
C THR A 116 3.32 -27.46 2.53
N ARG A 117 2.56 -26.57 1.88
CA ARG A 117 1.22 -26.16 2.30
C ARG A 117 0.33 -26.03 1.08
N THR A 118 -0.86 -26.62 1.18
CA THR A 118 -1.89 -26.50 0.14
C THR A 118 -3.05 -25.62 0.60
N PHE A 119 -3.71 -24.95 -0.32
CA PHE A 119 -4.88 -24.13 -0.05
C PHE A 119 -5.88 -24.19 -1.22
N PRO A 120 -7.19 -23.99 -0.95
CA PRO A 120 -8.19 -23.94 -1.99
C PRO A 120 -8.05 -22.67 -2.84
N LEU A 121 -8.27 -22.80 -4.14
CA LEU A 121 -8.47 -21.68 -5.05
C LEU A 121 -9.97 -21.43 -5.25
N PRO A 122 -10.40 -20.16 -5.29
CA PRO A 122 -11.81 -19.82 -5.43
C PRO A 122 -12.38 -20.31 -6.78
N ALA A 123 -13.69 -20.54 -6.80
CA ALA A 123 -14.38 -21.00 -8.01
C ALA A 123 -14.27 -19.98 -9.16
N ALA A 124 -14.42 -18.70 -8.84
CA ALA A 124 -14.20 -17.58 -9.75
C ALA A 124 -12.70 -17.30 -9.89
N PRO A 125 -12.20 -16.95 -11.09
CA PRO A 125 -10.77 -16.78 -11.33
C PRO A 125 -10.22 -15.63 -10.46
N PRO A 126 -9.26 -15.90 -9.55
CA PRO A 126 -8.66 -14.85 -8.71
C PRO A 126 -7.64 -14.03 -9.51
N ARG A 127 -7.36 -12.79 -9.07
CA ARG A 127 -6.18 -12.06 -9.55
C ARG A 127 -4.92 -12.70 -8.98
N LYS A 128 -3.89 -12.88 -9.81
CA LYS A 128 -2.59 -13.39 -9.35
C LYS A 128 -2.00 -12.54 -8.22
N SER A 129 -2.09 -11.21 -8.33
CA SER A 129 -1.68 -10.26 -7.31
C SER A 129 -2.37 -10.50 -5.96
N SER A 130 -3.67 -10.80 -5.96
CA SER A 130 -4.44 -11.13 -4.75
C SER A 130 -4.02 -12.47 -4.12
N LEU A 131 -3.67 -13.49 -4.93
CA LEU A 131 -3.13 -14.75 -4.40
C LEU A 131 -1.80 -14.53 -3.67
N TYR A 132 -0.89 -13.73 -4.26
CA TYR A 132 0.36 -13.34 -3.61
C TYR A 132 0.13 -12.55 -2.32
N ALA A 133 -0.83 -11.62 -2.29
CA ALA A 133 -1.13 -10.81 -1.10
C ALA A 133 -1.87 -11.57 0.01
N GLY A 134 -2.42 -12.76 -0.29
CA GLY A 134 -3.17 -13.59 0.65
C GLY A 134 -2.57 -15.00 0.80
N PRO A 135 -3.24 -16.03 0.25
CA PRO A 135 -2.98 -17.43 0.60
C PRO A 135 -1.55 -17.90 0.28
N VAL A 136 -0.92 -17.39 -0.79
CA VAL A 136 0.47 -17.76 -1.11
C VAL A 136 1.43 -17.23 -0.04
N SER A 137 1.25 -15.98 0.41
CA SER A 137 2.07 -15.43 1.49
C SER A 137 1.80 -16.09 2.83
N ASP A 138 0.55 -16.51 3.10
CA ASP A 138 0.19 -17.27 4.31
C ASP A 138 0.92 -18.62 4.33
N ALA A 139 0.79 -19.39 3.25
CA ALA A 139 1.44 -20.69 3.08
C ALA A 139 2.98 -20.59 3.09
N ALA A 140 3.55 -19.58 2.42
CA ALA A 140 4.99 -19.33 2.42
C ALA A 140 5.53 -19.03 3.81
N LEU A 141 4.79 -18.26 4.63
CA LEU A 141 5.18 -17.99 6.00
C LEU A 141 5.16 -19.27 6.86
N GLU A 142 4.11 -20.08 6.73
CA GLU A 142 4.02 -21.36 7.46
C GLU A 142 5.15 -22.32 7.07
N CYS A 143 5.43 -22.47 5.77
CA CYS A 143 6.57 -23.24 5.29
C CYS A 143 7.90 -22.70 5.83
N ALA A 144 8.11 -21.38 5.81
CA ALA A 144 9.34 -20.76 6.31
C ALA A 144 9.56 -21.01 7.81
N LEU A 145 8.51 -20.91 8.63
CA LEU A 145 8.61 -21.20 10.06
C LEU A 145 8.93 -22.68 10.33
N GLU A 146 8.32 -23.60 9.56
CA GLU A 146 8.64 -25.02 9.65
C GLU A 146 10.07 -25.33 9.20
N VAL A 147 10.54 -24.71 8.11
CA VAL A 147 11.93 -24.81 7.64
C VAL A 147 12.90 -24.37 8.73
N VAL A 148 12.64 -23.24 9.38
CA VAL A 148 13.50 -22.74 10.47
C VAL A 148 13.51 -23.69 11.65
N GLY A 149 12.36 -24.25 12.04
CA GLY A 149 12.27 -25.26 13.09
C GLY A 149 13.06 -26.53 12.74
N LYS A 150 12.93 -27.03 11.52
CA LYS A 150 13.67 -28.19 10.99
C LYS A 150 15.17 -27.92 10.88
N ALA A 151 15.56 -26.72 10.44
CA ALA A 151 16.95 -26.35 10.24
C ALA A 151 17.73 -26.21 11.55
N ALA A 152 17.03 -25.99 12.67
CA ALA A 152 17.62 -25.99 14.00
C ALA A 152 18.06 -27.38 14.46
N ASP A 153 17.54 -28.45 13.85
CA ASP A 153 18.02 -29.82 14.03
C ASP A 153 19.10 -30.15 12.98
N PRO A 154 20.36 -30.38 13.39
CA PRO A 154 21.42 -30.76 12.48
C PRO A 154 21.18 -32.11 11.78
N ALA A 155 20.42 -33.01 12.41
CA ALA A 155 20.13 -34.36 11.91
C ALA A 155 18.94 -34.41 10.94
N PHE A 156 18.18 -33.32 10.80
CA PHE A 156 17.07 -33.27 9.87
C PHE A 156 17.54 -33.43 8.42
N THR A 157 16.89 -34.33 7.69
CA THR A 157 17.06 -34.53 6.25
C THR A 157 15.74 -34.28 5.52
N PRO A 158 15.72 -33.41 4.49
CA PRO A 158 14.50 -33.15 3.71
C PRO A 158 14.08 -34.35 2.87
N GLU A 159 12.79 -34.40 2.51
CA GLU A 159 12.22 -35.46 1.70
C GLU A 159 12.66 -35.33 0.23
N PRO A 160 12.93 -36.43 -0.49
CA PRO A 160 13.22 -36.35 -1.92
C PRO A 160 12.06 -35.70 -2.71
N ALA A 161 12.38 -34.87 -3.70
CA ALA A 161 11.38 -34.33 -4.61
C ALA A 161 11.10 -35.32 -5.76
N GLU A 162 9.86 -35.31 -6.27
CA GLU A 162 9.52 -36.03 -7.50
C GLU A 162 10.22 -35.39 -8.70
N THR A 163 10.63 -36.22 -9.66
CA THR A 163 11.26 -35.75 -10.90
C THR A 163 10.20 -35.49 -11.97
N THR A 164 9.54 -34.32 -11.93
CA THR A 164 8.68 -33.86 -13.02
C THR A 164 9.36 -32.73 -13.83
N PRO A 165 9.19 -32.69 -15.16
CA PRO A 165 9.84 -31.66 -15.98
C PRO A 165 9.34 -30.24 -15.66
N ALA A 166 10.28 -29.29 -15.61
CA ALA A 166 9.96 -27.88 -15.43
C ALA A 166 9.08 -27.32 -16.57
N ARG A 167 7.98 -26.65 -16.21
CA ARG A 167 7.11 -25.99 -17.19
C ARG A 167 7.80 -24.70 -17.66
N PRO A 168 7.84 -24.42 -18.98
CA PRO A 168 8.50 -23.23 -19.49
C PRO A 168 7.77 -21.94 -19.07
N LEU A 169 8.48 -20.82 -19.13
CA LEU A 169 7.91 -19.48 -18.95
C LEU A 169 6.72 -19.26 -19.89
N LEU A 170 5.59 -18.83 -19.33
CA LEU A 170 4.36 -18.61 -20.08
C LEU A 170 4.46 -17.34 -20.97
N ARG A 171 4.48 -17.53 -22.29
CA ARG A 171 4.69 -16.48 -23.29
C ARG A 171 3.42 -15.65 -23.53
N GLN A 172 3.55 -14.48 -24.16
CA GLN A 172 2.39 -13.64 -24.50
C GLN A 172 1.42 -14.31 -25.48
N THR A 173 1.92 -15.16 -26.39
CA THR A 173 1.09 -15.94 -27.31
C THR A 173 0.16 -16.90 -26.56
N GLU A 174 0.62 -17.50 -25.46
CA GLU A 174 -0.17 -18.37 -24.59
C GLU A 174 -1.14 -17.57 -23.67
N ARG A 175 -0.90 -16.27 -23.49
CA ARG A 175 -1.74 -15.36 -22.68
C ARG A 175 -2.81 -14.65 -23.50
N ALA A 176 -2.59 -14.51 -24.81
CA ALA A 176 -3.45 -13.76 -25.72
C ALA A 176 -4.87 -14.32 -25.73
N PHE A 177 -5.86 -13.50 -26.08
CA PHE A 177 -7.24 -13.92 -26.29
C PHE A 177 -7.86 -13.12 -27.44
N ASP A 178 -8.90 -13.69 -28.04
CA ASP A 178 -9.78 -12.97 -28.94
C ASP A 178 -10.95 -12.36 -28.16
N TRP A 179 -11.37 -11.15 -28.51
CA TRP A 179 -12.48 -10.48 -27.81
C TRP A 179 -13.81 -11.22 -27.96
N SER A 180 -13.99 -12.04 -29.01
CA SER A 180 -15.14 -12.93 -29.19
C SER A 180 -15.17 -14.12 -28.22
N ALA A 181 -14.11 -14.34 -27.44
CA ALA A 181 -14.12 -15.37 -26.40
C ALA A 181 -15.15 -15.04 -25.29
N PRO A 182 -15.64 -16.05 -24.57
CA PRO A 182 -16.49 -15.86 -23.39
C PRO A 182 -15.82 -14.94 -22.36
N THR A 183 -16.64 -14.12 -21.66
CA THR A 183 -16.19 -13.14 -20.67
C THR A 183 -15.31 -13.79 -19.61
N GLU A 184 -15.69 -14.97 -19.14
CA GLU A 184 -14.94 -15.70 -18.13
C GLU A 184 -13.52 -16.05 -18.58
N VAL A 185 -13.34 -16.45 -19.85
CA VAL A 185 -12.03 -16.79 -20.43
C VAL A 185 -11.14 -15.56 -20.47
N ILE A 186 -11.69 -14.42 -20.92
CA ILE A 186 -10.97 -13.15 -20.98
C ILE A 186 -10.57 -12.70 -19.57
N VAL A 187 -11.52 -12.71 -18.62
CA VAL A 187 -11.27 -12.36 -17.22
C VAL A 187 -10.19 -13.26 -16.62
N ARG A 188 -10.27 -14.58 -16.84
CA ARG A 188 -9.28 -15.55 -16.33
C ARG A 188 -7.88 -15.27 -16.88
N ARG A 189 -7.74 -15.02 -18.19
CA ARG A 189 -6.45 -14.70 -18.82
C ARG A 189 -5.87 -13.40 -18.28
N VAL A 190 -6.67 -12.33 -18.18
CA VAL A 190 -6.22 -11.05 -17.63
C VAL A 190 -5.83 -11.18 -16.16
N ARG A 191 -6.63 -11.89 -15.35
CA ARG A 191 -6.37 -12.08 -13.92
C ARG A 191 -5.14 -12.95 -13.63
N ALA A 192 -4.85 -13.95 -14.47
CA ALA A 192 -3.64 -14.76 -14.39
C ALA A 192 -2.36 -13.94 -14.60
N ALA A 193 -2.42 -12.88 -15.40
CA ALA A 193 -1.30 -11.97 -15.66
C ALA A 193 -1.38 -10.66 -14.84
N ASP A 194 -2.33 -10.55 -13.90
CA ASP A 194 -2.52 -9.34 -13.10
C ASP A 194 -1.31 -9.06 -12.19
N GLY A 195 -1.01 -7.78 -11.97
CA GLY A 195 0.21 -7.31 -11.35
C GLY A 195 1.37 -7.27 -12.35
N SER A 196 1.73 -8.41 -12.93
CA SER A 196 2.77 -8.58 -13.96
C SER A 196 2.59 -9.93 -14.68
N PRO A 197 2.83 -10.06 -15.99
CA PRO A 197 3.26 -9.03 -16.95
C PRO A 197 2.12 -8.27 -17.62
N GLY A 198 0.86 -8.60 -17.29
CA GLY A 198 -0.33 -8.21 -18.04
C GLY A 198 -0.52 -9.02 -19.33
N VAL A 199 -1.71 -8.94 -19.91
CA VAL A 199 -2.03 -9.59 -21.19
C VAL A 199 -1.98 -8.56 -22.30
N ARG A 200 -1.13 -8.77 -23.32
CA ARG A 200 -1.09 -7.92 -24.50
C ARG A 200 -2.38 -8.09 -25.31
N THR A 201 -3.05 -6.98 -25.60
CA THR A 201 -4.28 -6.89 -26.38
C THR A 201 -4.42 -5.48 -26.96
N GLU A 202 -5.44 -5.24 -27.78
CA GLU A 202 -5.80 -3.91 -28.25
C GLU A 202 -7.10 -3.46 -27.59
N VAL A 203 -7.12 -2.24 -27.06
CA VAL A 203 -8.30 -1.62 -26.44
C VAL A 203 -8.48 -0.24 -27.03
N GLY A 204 -9.61 0.04 -27.68
CA GLY A 204 -9.87 1.36 -28.28
C GLY A 204 -8.82 1.82 -29.30
N GLY A 205 -8.23 0.87 -30.06
CA GLY A 205 -7.15 1.15 -31.01
C GLY A 205 -5.77 1.41 -30.35
N LEU A 206 -5.61 1.13 -29.05
CA LEU A 206 -4.33 1.25 -28.35
C LEU A 206 -3.79 -0.14 -27.99
N PRO A 207 -2.69 -0.61 -28.61
CA PRO A 207 -1.96 -1.78 -28.17
C PRO A 207 -1.50 -1.60 -26.71
N SER A 208 -1.96 -2.47 -25.83
CA SER A 208 -1.79 -2.33 -24.38
C SER A 208 -1.61 -3.69 -23.71
N TYR A 209 -1.04 -3.68 -22.50
CA TYR A 209 -1.18 -4.76 -21.54
C TYR A 209 -2.37 -4.46 -20.62
N ALA A 210 -3.33 -5.38 -20.53
CA ALA A 210 -4.53 -5.25 -19.72
C ALA A 210 -4.36 -5.82 -18.29
N TYR A 211 -5.01 -5.18 -17.33
CA TYR A 211 -5.03 -5.53 -15.90
C TYR A 211 -6.38 -5.21 -15.27
N ASP A 212 -6.60 -5.70 -14.05
CA ASP A 212 -7.73 -5.36 -13.18
C ASP A 212 -9.08 -5.63 -13.85
N ALA A 213 -9.26 -6.86 -14.33
CA ALA A 213 -10.46 -7.30 -15.02
C ALA A 213 -11.60 -7.65 -14.06
N HIS A 214 -12.80 -7.10 -14.32
CA HIS A 214 -14.04 -7.39 -13.60
C HIS A 214 -15.16 -7.72 -14.58
N PRO A 215 -15.84 -8.88 -14.45
CA PRO A 215 -16.96 -9.23 -15.34
C PRO A 215 -18.13 -8.25 -15.15
N ALA A 216 -18.89 -8.03 -16.21
CA ALA A 216 -20.10 -7.21 -16.21
C ALA A 216 -21.18 -7.82 -17.11
N PRO A 217 -22.47 -7.52 -16.86
CA PRO A 217 -23.58 -8.03 -17.67
C PRO A 217 -23.45 -7.69 -19.17
N ALA A 218 -24.06 -8.51 -20.01
CA ALA A 218 -24.04 -8.34 -21.46
C ALA A 218 -24.66 -7.01 -21.92
N ARG A 219 -24.07 -6.46 -22.98
CA ARG A 219 -24.67 -5.38 -23.77
C ARG A 219 -24.47 -5.77 -25.23
N GLY A 220 -25.55 -5.82 -26.01
CA GLY A 220 -25.50 -6.20 -27.42
C GLY A 220 -24.62 -5.24 -28.21
N ALA A 221 -23.37 -5.64 -28.46
CA ALA A 221 -22.38 -4.89 -29.20
C ALA A 221 -21.34 -5.85 -29.76
N ARG A 222 -20.61 -5.41 -30.78
CA ARG A 222 -19.51 -6.20 -31.36
C ARG A 222 -18.42 -6.44 -30.30
N PRO A 223 -17.90 -7.66 -30.14
CA PRO A 223 -16.78 -7.91 -29.22
C PRO A 223 -15.58 -6.98 -29.48
N GLY A 224 -14.97 -6.49 -28.40
CA GLY A 224 -13.87 -5.51 -28.45
C GLY A 224 -14.32 -4.03 -28.48
N THR A 225 -15.62 -3.75 -28.65
CA THR A 225 -16.15 -2.38 -28.63
C THR A 225 -16.12 -1.79 -27.21
N LEU A 226 -15.70 -0.52 -27.09
CA LEU A 226 -15.81 0.27 -25.86
C LEU A 226 -17.26 0.68 -25.62
N LEU A 227 -17.84 0.22 -24.51
CA LEU A 227 -19.25 0.42 -24.16
C LEU A 227 -19.47 1.53 -23.15
N GLY A 228 -18.42 1.92 -22.43
CA GLY A 228 -18.50 2.97 -21.44
C GLY A 228 -17.24 3.10 -20.61
N ARG A 229 -17.21 4.13 -19.77
CA ARG A 229 -16.15 4.39 -18.80
C ARG A 229 -16.74 4.69 -17.43
N ARG A 230 -16.02 4.34 -16.37
CA ARG A 230 -16.43 4.56 -14.98
C ARG A 230 -15.21 4.54 -14.07
N GLN A 231 -15.06 5.57 -13.24
CA GLN A 231 -14.10 5.57 -12.12
C GLN A 231 -12.68 5.08 -12.52
N GLY A 232 -12.14 5.57 -13.64
CA GLY A 232 -10.81 5.16 -14.13
C GLY A 232 -10.78 3.93 -15.04
N ALA A 233 -11.86 3.12 -15.06
CA ALA A 233 -11.98 1.91 -15.86
C ALA A 233 -12.76 2.14 -17.18
N VAL A 234 -12.58 1.21 -18.12
CA VAL A 234 -13.37 1.11 -19.35
C VAL A 234 -14.08 -0.23 -19.44
N LEU A 235 -15.28 -0.23 -20.03
CA LEU A 235 -16.10 -1.41 -20.27
C LEU A 235 -15.93 -1.84 -21.73
N VAL A 236 -15.57 -3.10 -21.96
CA VAL A 236 -15.35 -3.68 -23.29
C VAL A 236 -16.34 -4.83 -23.52
N ALA A 237 -16.97 -4.88 -24.68
CA ALA A 237 -17.80 -6.02 -25.09
C ALA A 237 -16.96 -7.29 -25.28
N THR A 238 -17.51 -8.43 -24.89
CA THR A 238 -16.92 -9.76 -25.09
C THR A 238 -17.88 -10.64 -25.90
N GLY A 239 -17.56 -11.92 -26.11
CA GLY A 239 -18.43 -12.83 -26.88
C GLY A 239 -19.83 -13.05 -26.32
N ASP A 240 -19.98 -13.01 -24.99
CA ASP A 240 -21.23 -13.33 -24.28
C ASP A 240 -21.64 -12.26 -23.25
N GLY A 241 -20.87 -11.18 -23.14
CA GLY A 241 -20.96 -10.28 -21.99
C GLY A 241 -20.18 -8.98 -22.15
N SER A 242 -19.64 -8.49 -21.04
CA SER A 242 -18.68 -7.40 -21.05
C SER A 242 -17.69 -7.51 -19.88
N VAL A 243 -16.56 -6.81 -20.00
CA VAL A 243 -15.52 -6.78 -18.96
C VAL A 243 -15.06 -5.35 -18.70
N TRP A 244 -15.01 -4.97 -17.44
CA TRP A 244 -14.31 -3.76 -17.00
C TRP A 244 -12.81 -4.04 -16.94
N LEU A 245 -12.01 -3.18 -17.56
CA LEU A 245 -10.57 -3.11 -17.37
C LEU A 245 -10.24 -1.86 -16.56
N GLY A 246 -9.73 -2.05 -15.34
CA GLY A 246 -9.37 -0.94 -14.46
C GLY A 246 -8.08 -0.23 -14.89
N HIS A 247 -7.11 -0.98 -15.42
CA HIS A 247 -5.77 -0.45 -15.72
C HIS A 247 -5.23 -0.97 -17.05
N LEU A 248 -4.49 -0.11 -17.74
CA LEU A 248 -3.76 -0.42 -18.97
C LEU A 248 -2.32 0.05 -18.85
N ARG A 249 -1.42 -0.63 -19.55
CA ARG A 249 -0.06 -0.16 -19.81
C ARG A 249 0.15 -0.15 -21.32
N PRO A 250 0.36 1.02 -21.96
CA PRO A 250 0.64 1.07 -23.40
C PRO A 250 1.79 0.11 -23.76
N ALA A 251 1.66 -0.61 -24.86
CA ALA A 251 2.65 -1.58 -25.32
C ALA A 251 3.81 -0.91 -26.08
N THR A 252 4.27 0.23 -25.59
CA THR A 252 5.43 0.97 -26.06
C THR A 252 6.59 0.77 -25.10
N GLU A 253 7.81 1.07 -25.56
CA GLU A 253 8.95 1.18 -24.66
C GLU A 253 8.66 2.23 -23.57
N GLY A 254 9.02 1.94 -22.33
CA GLY A 254 8.74 2.82 -21.19
C GLY A 254 7.25 2.96 -20.81
N GLY A 255 6.31 2.22 -21.42
CA GLY A 255 4.88 2.33 -21.13
C GLY A 255 4.57 2.15 -19.63
N ILE A 256 3.80 3.09 -19.07
CA ILE A 256 3.46 3.14 -17.64
C ILE A 256 2.06 2.56 -17.42
N LYS A 257 1.91 1.71 -16.39
CA LYS A 257 0.60 1.19 -15.99
C LYS A 257 -0.20 2.31 -15.30
N ALA A 258 -1.33 2.71 -15.86
CA ALA A 258 -2.21 3.75 -15.32
C ALA A 258 -3.68 3.30 -15.40
N PRO A 259 -4.63 4.02 -14.75
CA PRO A 259 -6.05 3.80 -14.97
C PRO A 259 -6.37 3.77 -16.46
N ALA A 260 -7.22 2.84 -16.90
CA ALA A 260 -7.52 2.64 -18.31
C ALA A 260 -7.99 3.92 -19.01
N THR A 261 -8.75 4.77 -18.30
CA THR A 261 -9.18 6.05 -18.87
C THR A 261 -8.03 7.03 -19.09
N THR A 262 -7.02 7.01 -18.22
CA THR A 262 -5.82 7.84 -18.35
C THR A 262 -4.97 7.38 -19.53
N ALA A 263 -4.78 6.06 -19.68
CA ALA A 263 -4.00 5.50 -20.78
C ALA A 263 -4.64 5.73 -22.16
N LEU A 264 -5.97 5.70 -22.25
CA LEU A 264 -6.70 5.88 -23.51
C LEU A 264 -6.88 7.35 -23.90
N GLY A 265 -6.96 8.28 -22.94
CA GLY A 265 -7.04 9.73 -23.20
C GLY A 265 -8.12 10.10 -24.22
N GLU A 266 -7.74 10.81 -25.27
CA GLU A 266 -8.62 11.27 -26.36
C GLU A 266 -9.35 10.13 -27.10
N ARG A 267 -8.86 8.88 -27.02
CA ARG A 267 -9.52 7.71 -27.62
C ARG A 267 -10.87 7.38 -26.99
N LEU A 268 -11.21 8.04 -25.88
CA LEU A 268 -12.50 7.92 -25.19
C LEU A 268 -13.53 8.94 -25.66
N ARG A 269 -13.22 9.77 -26.67
CA ARG A 269 -14.18 10.72 -27.24
C ARG A 269 -15.42 9.95 -27.71
N GLY A 270 -16.59 10.35 -27.24
CA GLY A 270 -17.86 9.68 -27.53
C GLY A 270 -18.15 8.42 -26.69
N VAL A 271 -17.20 7.93 -25.87
CA VAL A 271 -17.45 6.79 -24.97
C VAL A 271 -18.26 7.25 -23.76
N PRO A 272 -19.47 6.69 -23.54
CA PRO A 272 -20.36 7.14 -22.46
C PRO A 272 -19.72 7.00 -21.08
N ASN A 273 -19.81 8.05 -20.26
CA ASN A 273 -19.50 7.94 -18.84
C ASN A 273 -20.72 7.32 -18.14
N SER A 274 -20.53 6.20 -17.44
CA SER A 274 -21.58 5.57 -16.63
C SER A 274 -21.32 5.92 -15.16
N PRO A 275 -21.75 7.11 -14.69
CA PRO A 275 -21.61 7.46 -13.30
C PRO A 275 -22.42 6.49 -12.46
N VAL A 276 -21.90 6.19 -11.28
CA VAL A 276 -22.59 5.46 -10.26
C VAL A 276 -22.48 6.28 -9.01
N ASP A 277 -23.63 6.59 -8.43
CA ASP A 277 -23.64 7.29 -7.15
C ASP A 277 -22.93 6.41 -6.10
N ALA A 278 -22.01 7.03 -5.36
CA ALA A 278 -21.33 6.42 -4.25
C ALA A 278 -22.31 6.07 -3.10
N HIS A 279 -23.47 6.71 -3.08
CA HIS A 279 -24.52 6.59 -2.06
C HIS A 279 -25.51 5.44 -2.33
N LEU A 280 -25.49 4.86 -3.53
CA LEU A 280 -26.33 3.71 -3.86
C LEU A 280 -25.66 2.41 -3.37
N ASP A 281 -26.22 1.79 -2.32
CA ASP A 281 -25.94 0.39 -1.97
C ASP A 281 -26.36 -0.51 -3.14
N PRO A 282 -25.60 -1.53 -3.58
CA PRO A 282 -26.09 -2.37 -4.65
C PRO A 282 -26.82 -3.59 -4.10
N GLU A 283 -28.05 -3.79 -4.58
CA GLU A 283 -28.61 -5.12 -4.78
C GLU A 283 -27.83 -5.96 -5.82
N SER A 284 -26.86 -5.39 -6.56
CA SER A 284 -26.10 -6.11 -7.59
C SER A 284 -24.60 -6.31 -7.26
N PRO A 285 -24.15 -7.55 -6.99
CA PRO A 285 -22.74 -7.89 -6.77
C PRO A 285 -21.84 -7.67 -8.01
N HIS A 286 -22.42 -7.41 -9.19
CA HIS A 286 -21.70 -7.29 -10.47
C HIS A 286 -21.37 -5.84 -10.89
N ALA A 287 -21.71 -4.84 -10.08
CA ALA A 287 -21.38 -3.44 -10.40
C ALA A 287 -19.92 -3.12 -10.04
N TYR A 288 -19.08 -2.85 -11.05
CA TYR A 288 -17.74 -2.28 -10.84
C TYR A 288 -17.86 -0.94 -10.10
N ARG A 289 -17.28 -0.89 -8.90
CA ARG A 289 -17.26 0.26 -7.98
C ARG A 289 -16.01 0.20 -7.09
N GLN A 290 -15.26 1.29 -7.07
CA GLN A 290 -14.07 1.46 -6.23
C GLN A 290 -14.41 1.93 -4.81
N VAL A 291 -15.52 2.63 -4.60
CA VAL A 291 -15.96 3.15 -3.29
C VAL A 291 -17.43 2.83 -3.08
N ARG A 292 -17.80 2.39 -1.88
CA ARG A 292 -19.17 1.97 -1.52
C ARG A 292 -19.47 2.39 -0.09
N TYR A 293 -20.66 2.95 0.14
CA TYR A 293 -21.20 3.18 1.47
C TYR A 293 -22.41 2.27 1.72
N ARG A 294 -22.48 1.64 2.89
CA ARG A 294 -23.64 0.84 3.33
C ARG A 294 -23.92 1.13 4.80
N ARG A 295 -25.20 1.19 5.18
CA ARG A 295 -25.62 1.28 6.60
C ARG A 295 -26.09 -0.08 7.10
N THR A 296 -25.73 -0.42 8.33
CA THR A 296 -26.30 -1.55 9.07
C THR A 296 -26.62 -1.09 10.49
N GLY A 297 -27.88 -0.77 10.76
CA GLY A 297 -28.32 -0.20 12.03
C GLY A 297 -27.58 1.10 12.37
N ALA A 298 -26.81 1.08 13.45
CA ALA A 298 -26.03 2.22 13.94
C ALA A 298 -24.62 2.33 13.33
N ILE A 299 -24.26 1.46 12.38
CA ILE A 299 -22.92 1.39 11.79
C ILE A 299 -22.99 1.81 10.32
N GLY A 300 -22.15 2.77 9.93
CA GLY A 300 -21.86 3.11 8.55
C GLY A 300 -20.60 2.38 8.08
N TRP A 301 -20.66 1.73 6.93
CA TRP A 301 -19.57 0.99 6.31
C TRP A 301 -19.11 1.72 5.05
N LEU A 302 -17.96 2.37 5.11
CA LEU A 302 -17.34 3.00 3.95
C LEU A 302 -16.19 2.12 3.46
N HIS A 303 -16.44 1.40 2.38
CA HIS A 303 -15.46 0.54 1.73
C HIS A 303 -14.81 1.25 0.54
N PHE A 304 -13.50 1.12 0.40
CA PHE A 304 -12.78 1.54 -0.79
C PHE A 304 -11.76 0.47 -1.21
N ASP A 305 -11.68 0.18 -2.50
CA ASP A 305 -10.78 -0.80 -3.08
C ASP A 305 -10.15 -0.19 -4.33
N PHE A 306 -8.99 0.45 -4.12
CA PHE A 306 -8.18 1.01 -5.19
C PHE A 306 -7.09 0.02 -5.56
N TYR A 307 -6.91 -0.19 -6.86
CA TYR A 307 -5.92 -1.13 -7.38
C TYR A 307 -4.52 -0.84 -6.79
N ASN A 308 -3.87 -1.88 -6.24
CA ASN A 308 -2.60 -1.81 -5.50
C ASN A 308 -2.59 -0.83 -4.29
N GLY A 309 -3.75 -0.40 -3.80
CA GLY A 309 -3.86 0.61 -2.74
C GLY A 309 -3.40 2.02 -3.16
N ALA A 310 -3.15 2.28 -4.45
CA ALA A 310 -2.61 3.55 -4.93
C ALA A 310 -3.72 4.59 -5.20
N MET A 311 -3.60 5.77 -4.60
CA MET A 311 -4.67 6.76 -4.57
C MET A 311 -4.32 7.98 -5.42
N ALA A 312 -4.84 8.03 -6.66
CA ALA A 312 -4.70 9.20 -7.53
C ALA A 312 -5.57 10.37 -7.01
N PRO A 313 -5.38 11.62 -7.47
CA PRO A 313 -6.21 12.74 -7.02
C PRO A 313 -7.72 12.46 -7.19
N GLY A 314 -8.11 11.83 -8.30
CA GLY A 314 -9.49 11.42 -8.56
C GLY A 314 -10.00 10.32 -7.62
N HIS A 315 -9.15 9.40 -7.16
CA HIS A 315 -9.50 8.40 -6.15
C HIS A 315 -9.74 9.08 -4.79
N CYS A 316 -8.82 9.96 -4.36
CA CYS A 316 -8.93 10.67 -3.09
C CYS A 316 -10.20 11.55 -3.04
N ARG A 317 -10.48 12.32 -4.10
CA ARG A 317 -11.70 13.15 -4.16
C ARG A 317 -12.97 12.31 -4.10
N ARG A 318 -13.00 11.16 -4.80
CA ARG A 318 -14.14 10.23 -4.76
C ARG A 318 -14.37 9.66 -3.37
N LEU A 319 -13.29 9.24 -2.70
CA LEU A 319 -13.37 8.76 -1.33
C LEU A 319 -13.80 9.88 -0.37
N LEU A 320 -13.35 11.12 -0.60
CA LEU A 320 -13.72 12.26 0.24
C LEU A 320 -15.21 12.59 0.12
N THR A 321 -15.77 12.55 -1.10
CA THR A 321 -17.22 12.70 -1.31
C THR A 321 -18.00 11.63 -0.55
N ALA A 322 -17.59 10.36 -0.65
CA ALA A 322 -18.25 9.27 0.05
C ALA A 322 -18.08 9.36 1.58
N LEU A 323 -16.90 9.80 2.05
CA LEU A 323 -16.61 10.02 3.46
C LEU A 323 -17.48 11.13 4.03
N ARG A 324 -17.58 12.27 3.36
CA ARG A 324 -18.46 13.38 3.79
C ARG A 324 -19.93 12.98 3.84
N HIS A 325 -20.37 12.15 2.89
CA HIS A 325 -21.71 11.59 2.96
C HIS A 325 -21.89 10.68 4.17
N ALA A 326 -20.92 9.79 4.43
CA ALA A 326 -20.95 8.88 5.56
C ALA A 326 -20.93 9.62 6.91
N THR A 327 -20.11 10.67 7.05
CA THR A 327 -20.01 11.50 8.26
C THR A 327 -21.23 12.40 8.48
N ALA A 328 -22.03 12.66 7.43
CA ALA A 328 -23.30 13.36 7.53
C ALA A 328 -24.46 12.47 8.04
N GLN A 329 -24.30 11.14 8.02
CA GLN A 329 -25.33 10.22 8.52
C GLN A 329 -25.43 10.26 10.05
N ASP A 330 -26.56 9.79 10.58
CA ASP A 330 -26.85 9.65 12.02
C ASP A 330 -26.33 8.32 12.62
N THR A 331 -25.34 7.69 11.97
CA THR A 331 -24.70 6.48 12.50
C THR A 331 -23.85 6.80 13.72
N ARG A 332 -23.64 5.82 14.61
CA ARG A 332 -22.79 5.97 15.80
C ARG A 332 -21.33 5.66 15.52
N VAL A 333 -21.10 4.71 14.61
CA VAL A 333 -19.78 4.23 14.20
C VAL A 333 -19.67 4.32 12.69
N LEU A 334 -18.52 4.78 12.20
CA LEU A 334 -18.13 4.72 10.80
C LEU A 334 -16.91 3.83 10.65
N VAL A 335 -17.05 2.74 9.93
CA VAL A 335 -15.95 1.85 9.59
C VAL A 335 -15.42 2.24 8.22
N LEU A 336 -14.20 2.80 8.19
CA LEU A 336 -13.43 3.04 6.99
C LEU A 336 -12.58 1.79 6.69
N ARG A 337 -12.94 1.06 5.63
CA ARG A 337 -12.35 -0.24 5.29
C ARG A 337 -11.73 -0.20 3.90
N GLY A 338 -10.45 -0.57 3.80
CA GLY A 338 -9.77 -0.73 2.52
C GLY A 338 -10.04 -2.07 1.83
N GLY A 339 -9.36 -2.32 0.71
CA GLY A 339 -9.37 -3.62 0.02
C GLY A 339 -8.64 -4.70 0.82
N ILE A 340 -8.89 -5.98 0.51
CA ILE A 340 -8.23 -7.08 1.22
C ILE A 340 -6.75 -7.21 0.84
N ASP A 341 -6.40 -6.83 -0.38
CA ASP A 341 -5.02 -6.88 -0.90
C ASP A 341 -4.16 -5.75 -0.33
N ALA A 342 -4.75 -4.57 -0.14
CA ALA A 342 -4.12 -3.40 0.46
C ALA A 342 -5.16 -2.49 1.10
N PHE A 343 -4.84 -1.91 2.26
CA PHE A 343 -5.62 -0.80 2.80
C PHE A 343 -5.37 0.46 1.97
N SER A 344 -4.13 0.95 1.94
CA SER A 344 -3.68 2.07 1.11
C SER A 344 -2.16 2.12 1.08
N ASN A 345 -1.58 2.49 -0.06
CA ASN A 345 -0.16 2.77 -0.24
C ASN A 345 0.12 4.27 -0.49
N GLY A 346 -0.87 5.13 -0.22
CA GLY A 346 -0.74 6.57 -0.40
C GLY A 346 -0.89 7.03 -1.85
N ILE A 347 -0.12 8.05 -2.24
CA ILE A 347 -0.22 8.69 -3.55
C ILE A 347 0.06 7.75 -4.72
N HIS A 348 -0.51 8.05 -5.89
CA HIS A 348 -0.41 7.16 -7.05
C HIS A 348 0.79 7.49 -7.95
N LEU A 349 1.96 6.95 -7.61
CA LEU A 349 3.23 7.24 -8.30
C LEU A 349 3.18 7.02 -9.83
N ASN A 350 2.48 5.98 -10.32
CA ASN A 350 2.34 5.78 -11.76
C ASN A 350 1.51 6.87 -12.46
N VAL A 351 0.45 7.38 -11.82
CA VAL A 351 -0.37 8.46 -12.39
C VAL A 351 0.45 9.75 -12.42
N ILE A 352 1.20 10.01 -11.35
CA ILE A 352 2.10 11.15 -11.24
C ILE A 352 3.17 11.09 -12.35
N GLU A 353 3.86 9.97 -12.51
CA GLU A 353 4.90 9.82 -13.53
C GLU A 353 4.34 9.88 -14.96
N SER A 354 3.11 9.39 -15.20
CA SER A 354 2.46 9.46 -16.51
C SER A 354 1.90 10.84 -16.86
N ALA A 355 1.88 11.79 -15.93
CA ALA A 355 1.26 13.10 -16.13
C ALA A 355 2.22 14.04 -16.88
N PRO A 356 1.70 14.99 -17.69
CA PRO A 356 2.51 16.03 -18.31
C PRO A 356 3.24 16.94 -17.30
N ASP A 357 2.61 17.18 -16.15
CA ASP A 357 3.20 17.87 -15.01
C ASP A 357 3.18 16.93 -13.78
N PRO A 358 4.25 16.13 -13.58
CA PRO A 358 4.35 15.24 -12.43
C PRO A 358 4.36 15.98 -11.10
N ALA A 359 5.05 17.13 -10.98
CA ALA A 359 5.15 17.85 -9.70
C ALA A 359 3.79 18.44 -9.29
N GLY A 360 3.08 19.10 -10.21
CA GLY A 360 1.73 19.60 -9.94
C GLY A 360 0.71 18.49 -9.70
N THR A 361 0.82 17.35 -10.40
CA THR A 361 -0.02 16.17 -10.15
C THR A 361 0.23 15.57 -8.76
N ALA A 362 1.49 15.46 -8.35
CA ALA A 362 1.87 15.03 -7.01
C ALA A 362 1.29 16.00 -5.97
N TRP A 363 1.47 17.31 -6.13
CA TRP A 363 0.91 18.32 -5.23
C TRP A 363 -0.61 18.22 -5.09
N ALA A 364 -1.32 18.08 -6.21
CA ALA A 364 -2.77 17.86 -6.21
C ALA A 364 -3.16 16.56 -5.48
N ASN A 365 -2.33 15.52 -5.56
CA ASN A 365 -2.55 14.27 -4.85
C ASN A 365 -2.37 14.41 -3.34
N LEU A 366 -1.33 15.12 -2.88
CA LEU A 366 -1.05 15.39 -1.46
C LEU A 366 -2.21 16.17 -0.83
N ARG A 367 -2.66 17.25 -1.47
CA ARG A 367 -3.82 18.02 -0.99
C ARG A 367 -5.09 17.17 -0.91
N ALA A 368 -5.30 16.29 -1.88
CA ALA A 368 -6.49 15.44 -1.90
C ALA A 368 -6.47 14.36 -0.80
N ILE A 369 -5.31 13.77 -0.48
CA ILE A 369 -5.20 12.79 0.63
C ILE A 369 -5.22 13.48 2.00
N ASN A 370 -4.64 14.68 2.14
CA ASN A 370 -4.76 15.47 3.38
C ASN A 370 -6.21 15.80 3.71
N ALA A 371 -7.03 16.12 2.71
CA ALA A 371 -8.45 16.40 2.92
C ALA A 371 -9.20 15.19 3.52
N LEU A 372 -8.83 13.96 3.14
CA LEU A 372 -9.35 12.74 3.76
C LEU A 372 -8.91 12.63 5.23
N CYS A 373 -7.61 12.81 5.49
CA CYS A 373 -7.05 12.73 6.84
C CYS A 373 -7.71 13.73 7.78
N ARG A 374 -7.88 14.98 7.31
CA ARG A 374 -8.58 16.04 8.03
C ARG A 374 -10.01 15.65 8.36
N GLU A 375 -10.78 15.16 7.40
CA GLU A 375 -12.17 14.72 7.60
C GLU A 375 -12.27 13.58 8.65
N ILE A 376 -11.33 12.64 8.65
CA ILE A 376 -11.24 11.56 9.66
C ILE A 376 -10.92 12.13 11.06
N ILE A 377 -9.92 13.00 11.15
CA ILE A 377 -9.46 13.59 12.41
C ILE A 377 -10.56 14.45 13.04
N THR A 378 -11.27 15.27 12.24
CA THR A 378 -12.27 16.21 12.74
C THR A 378 -13.67 15.59 12.89
N CYS A 379 -13.88 14.35 12.44
CA CYS A 379 -15.14 13.64 12.66
C CYS A 379 -15.36 13.38 14.16
N THR A 380 -16.25 14.16 14.77
CA THR A 380 -16.62 14.08 16.20
C THR A 380 -18.05 13.63 16.43
N LYS A 381 -18.87 13.57 15.37
CA LYS A 381 -20.28 13.11 15.43
C LYS A 381 -20.40 11.58 15.52
N GLN A 382 -19.41 10.87 14.99
CA GLN A 382 -19.35 9.42 14.91
C GLN A 382 -18.00 8.95 15.48
N LEU A 383 -17.93 7.71 15.95
CA LEU A 383 -16.67 7.05 16.24
C LEU A 383 -16.13 6.46 14.94
N VAL A 384 -14.91 6.82 14.54
CA VAL A 384 -14.31 6.31 13.29
C VAL A 384 -13.40 5.13 13.58
N VAL A 385 -13.63 4.00 12.90
CA VAL A 385 -12.75 2.83 12.90
C VAL A 385 -12.04 2.76 11.56
N ALA A 386 -10.71 2.89 11.55
CA ALA A 386 -9.90 2.60 10.37
C ALA A 386 -9.51 1.12 10.39
N ALA A 387 -10.01 0.35 9.44
CA ALA A 387 -9.81 -1.09 9.34
C ALA A 387 -8.79 -1.42 8.25
N TYR A 388 -7.56 -1.72 8.65
CA TYR A 388 -6.45 -2.14 7.81
C TYR A 388 -6.62 -3.62 7.46
N THR A 389 -7.34 -3.87 6.38
CA THR A 389 -7.65 -5.22 5.84
C THR A 389 -6.52 -5.84 5.03
N GLY A 390 -5.58 -5.03 4.55
CA GLY A 390 -4.41 -5.46 3.80
C GLY A 390 -3.22 -4.58 4.17
N ASN A 391 -2.08 -4.84 3.53
CA ASN A 391 -0.87 -4.06 3.76
C ASN A 391 -1.11 -2.56 3.53
N ALA A 392 -0.35 -1.74 4.24
CA ALA A 392 -0.37 -0.30 4.04
C ALA A 392 1.05 0.27 4.03
N GLY A 393 1.27 1.30 3.22
CA GLY A 393 2.57 1.94 3.08
C GLY A 393 2.49 3.45 2.98
N ALA A 394 3.55 4.11 3.43
CA ALA A 394 3.72 5.56 3.39
C ALA A 394 2.48 6.30 3.92
N GLY A 395 1.97 7.26 3.17
CA GLY A 395 0.76 8.01 3.52
C GLY A 395 -0.49 7.14 3.69
N GLY A 396 -0.51 5.94 3.11
CA GLY A 396 -1.59 4.98 3.35
C GLY A 396 -1.60 4.41 4.77
N VAL A 397 -0.45 4.32 5.45
CA VAL A 397 -0.43 4.05 6.88
C VAL A 397 -0.96 5.25 7.65
N MET A 398 -0.52 6.46 7.30
CA MET A 398 -0.88 7.68 8.02
C MET A 398 -2.37 8.04 7.91
N LEU A 399 -3.00 7.74 6.76
CA LEU A 399 -4.41 8.02 6.45
C LEU A 399 -5.38 7.60 7.56
N GLY A 400 -5.21 6.40 8.12
CA GLY A 400 -6.12 5.87 9.15
C GLY A 400 -5.74 6.26 10.58
N LEU A 401 -4.56 6.84 10.82
CA LEU A 401 -4.10 7.12 12.19
C LEU A 401 -4.93 8.21 12.90
N GLY A 402 -5.65 9.04 12.15
CA GLY A 402 -6.60 10.01 12.69
C GLY A 402 -7.89 9.40 13.26
N ALA A 403 -8.15 8.11 13.03
CA ALA A 403 -9.35 7.42 13.51
C ALA A 403 -9.36 7.25 15.03
N ASP A 404 -10.54 7.02 15.59
CA ASP A 404 -10.73 6.73 17.02
C ASP A 404 -10.23 5.34 17.41
N VAL A 405 -10.29 4.40 16.46
CA VAL A 405 -9.79 3.02 16.58
C VAL A 405 -9.11 2.66 15.26
N VAL A 406 -7.88 2.18 15.35
CA VAL A 406 -7.14 1.58 14.25
C VAL A 406 -7.12 0.07 14.48
N ALA A 407 -7.80 -0.67 13.62
CA ALA A 407 -7.84 -2.12 13.65
C ALA A 407 -7.07 -2.70 12.47
N ALA A 408 -6.35 -3.80 12.67
CA ALA A 408 -5.57 -4.45 11.63
C ALA A 408 -5.88 -5.95 11.52
N ARG A 409 -5.85 -6.50 10.30
CA ARG A 409 -5.89 -7.94 10.08
C ARG A 409 -4.55 -8.58 10.40
N ASP A 410 -4.52 -9.66 11.15
CA ASP A 410 -3.26 -10.37 11.43
C ASP A 410 -2.50 -10.75 10.14
N GLY A 411 -1.17 -10.67 10.19
CA GLY A 411 -0.29 -11.03 9.09
C GLY A 411 -0.05 -9.95 8.04
N ILE A 412 -0.71 -8.79 8.13
CA ILE A 412 -0.37 -7.65 7.27
C ILE A 412 0.94 -6.97 7.71
N VAL A 413 1.54 -6.21 6.80
CA VAL A 413 2.72 -5.39 7.05
C VAL A 413 2.37 -3.91 6.88
N LEU A 414 2.83 -3.09 7.83
CA LEU A 414 2.73 -1.64 7.78
C LEU A 414 4.10 -1.03 7.52
N ASN A 415 4.20 -0.15 6.53
CA ASN A 415 5.41 0.63 6.23
C ASN A 415 5.15 2.11 6.56
N PRO A 416 5.25 2.53 7.84
CA PRO A 416 4.88 3.88 8.31
C PRO A 416 5.95 4.93 7.97
N TYR A 417 6.50 4.91 6.75
CA TYR A 417 7.60 5.76 6.32
C TYR A 417 7.56 6.04 4.82
N TYR A 418 8.28 7.08 4.40
CA TYR A 418 8.33 7.55 3.02
C TYR A 418 9.72 7.26 2.43
N ASP A 419 9.81 6.25 1.56
CA ASP A 419 11.10 5.80 0.97
C ASP A 419 11.31 6.23 -0.48
N VAL A 420 10.49 7.16 -0.97
CA VAL A 420 10.55 7.68 -2.34
C VAL A 420 11.05 9.11 -2.41
N GLY A 421 11.83 9.58 -1.42
CA GLY A 421 12.36 10.94 -1.41
C GLY A 421 11.31 12.00 -1.07
N LEU A 422 10.39 11.68 -0.15
CA LEU A 422 9.36 12.60 0.33
C LEU A 422 9.45 12.70 1.86
N TYR A 423 9.24 13.90 2.39
CA TYR A 423 9.12 14.14 3.84
C TYR A 423 7.90 13.41 4.44
N GLY A 424 6.75 13.51 3.76
CA GLY A 424 5.45 12.99 4.18
C GLY A 424 4.36 14.05 4.25
N SER A 425 3.11 13.64 4.06
CA SER A 425 1.93 14.48 4.31
C SER A 425 0.93 13.71 5.19
N GLU A 426 -0.37 13.89 5.04
CA GLU A 426 -1.41 13.17 5.80
C GLU A 426 -1.56 13.57 7.27
N LEU A 427 -1.08 14.76 7.68
CA LEU A 427 -1.10 15.21 9.09
C LEU A 427 -0.37 14.22 10.00
N HIS A 428 0.68 13.56 9.47
CA HIS A 428 1.44 12.54 10.20
C HIS A 428 2.19 13.16 11.39
N THR A 429 2.64 14.42 11.29
CA THR A 429 3.29 15.13 12.40
C THR A 429 2.31 15.44 13.55
N PHE A 430 1.00 15.44 13.27
CA PHE A 430 -0.03 15.51 14.29
C PHE A 430 -0.38 14.12 14.85
N THR A 431 -0.67 13.16 13.98
CA THR A 431 -1.27 11.87 14.38
C THR A 431 -0.25 10.85 14.90
N LEU A 432 0.89 10.67 14.23
CA LEU A 432 1.84 9.62 14.56
C LEU A 432 2.47 9.80 15.95
N PRO A 433 3.00 10.98 16.35
CA PRO A 433 3.52 11.19 17.69
C PRO A 433 2.48 10.99 18.80
N ARG A 434 1.21 11.28 18.54
CA ARG A 434 0.11 11.07 19.50
C ARG A 434 -0.23 9.60 19.70
N ARG A 435 0.11 8.73 18.75
CA ARG A 435 -0.08 7.27 18.86
C ARG A 435 1.09 6.57 19.53
N VAL A 436 2.30 6.86 19.07
CA VAL A 436 3.49 6.06 19.43
C VAL A 436 4.51 6.81 20.29
N GLY A 437 4.28 8.10 20.56
CA GLY A 437 5.26 9.00 21.17
C GLY A 437 6.24 9.60 20.15
N ALA A 438 6.79 10.78 20.45
CA ALA A 438 7.62 11.54 19.51
C ALA A 438 8.87 10.78 19.05
N ASP A 439 9.65 10.23 19.99
CA ASP A 439 10.90 9.52 19.68
C ASP A 439 10.65 8.28 18.80
N ARG A 440 9.56 7.55 19.06
CA ARG A 440 9.19 6.38 18.26
C ARG A 440 8.71 6.81 16.88
N ALA A 441 7.92 7.88 16.79
CA ALA A 441 7.45 8.42 15.51
C ALA A 441 8.63 8.80 14.62
N GLN A 442 9.64 9.47 15.17
CA GLN A 442 10.87 9.82 14.46
C GLN A 442 11.61 8.56 13.98
N ARG A 443 11.86 7.59 14.86
CA ARG A 443 12.51 6.32 14.49
C ARG A 443 11.77 5.57 13.38
N LEU A 444 10.44 5.51 13.42
CA LEU A 444 9.66 4.84 12.37
C LEU A 444 9.91 5.47 10.99
N ILE A 445 10.00 6.80 10.91
CA ILE A 445 10.25 7.54 9.67
C ILE A 445 11.70 7.38 9.21
N GLU A 446 12.67 7.40 10.13
CA GLU A 446 14.10 7.37 9.83
C GLU A 446 14.64 5.96 9.55
N ASP A 447 14.27 4.97 10.36
CA ASP A 447 14.77 3.60 10.26
C ASP A 447 14.25 2.94 8.98
N LYS A 448 13.05 3.32 8.52
CA LYS A 448 12.42 2.83 7.29
C LYS A 448 12.36 1.30 7.22
N LEU A 449 11.90 0.70 8.32
CA LEU A 449 11.72 -0.74 8.48
C LEU A 449 10.23 -1.11 8.53
N PRO A 450 9.84 -2.25 7.94
CA PRO A 450 8.47 -2.74 8.02
C PRO A 450 8.09 -3.06 9.46
N VAL A 451 6.82 -2.89 9.79
CA VAL A 451 6.24 -3.12 11.11
C VAL A 451 5.19 -4.22 11.00
N SER A 452 5.33 -5.27 11.81
CA SER A 452 4.34 -6.33 11.95
C SER A 452 3.11 -5.85 12.74
N THR A 453 1.98 -6.56 12.62
CA THR A 453 0.80 -6.29 13.46
C THR A 453 1.09 -6.42 14.96
N ALA A 454 1.90 -7.42 15.35
CA ALA A 454 2.30 -7.63 16.73
C ALA A 454 3.13 -6.44 17.27
N GLN A 455 4.10 -5.97 16.49
CA GLN A 455 4.89 -4.79 16.83
C GLN A 455 4.02 -3.52 16.83
N ALA A 456 3.10 -3.38 15.87
CA ALA A 456 2.23 -2.23 15.74
C ALA A 456 1.35 -2.04 16.98
N VAL A 457 0.79 -3.12 17.55
CA VAL A 457 0.06 -3.07 18.83
C VAL A 457 1.00 -2.71 19.97
N ARG A 458 2.17 -3.36 20.06
CA ARG A 458 3.14 -3.14 21.14
C ARG A 458 3.59 -1.68 21.25
N ILE A 459 3.71 -0.97 20.12
CA ILE A 459 4.13 0.43 20.09
C ILE A 459 2.96 1.44 20.09
N GLY A 460 1.70 0.98 20.09
CA GLY A 460 0.51 1.84 20.05
C GLY A 460 0.14 2.39 18.67
N LEU A 461 0.72 1.86 17.59
CA LEU A 461 0.38 2.26 16.21
C LEU A 461 -1.01 1.75 15.80
N VAL A 462 -1.35 0.53 16.23
CA VAL A 462 -2.63 -0.15 16.02
C VAL A 462 -3.27 -0.46 17.38
N ASP A 463 -4.59 -0.32 17.49
CA ASP A 463 -5.33 -0.52 18.73
C ASP A 463 -5.76 -1.98 18.91
N GLU A 464 -6.23 -2.64 17.85
CA GLU A 464 -6.70 -4.04 17.90
C GLU A 464 -6.28 -4.83 16.65
N VAL A 465 -6.00 -6.13 16.82
CA VAL A 465 -5.66 -7.05 15.72
C VAL A 465 -6.70 -8.16 15.64
N GLY A 466 -7.32 -8.29 14.48
CA GLY A 466 -8.30 -9.32 14.17
C GLY A 466 -7.69 -10.55 13.50
N PRO A 467 -8.47 -11.64 13.32
CA PRO A 467 -8.00 -12.88 12.70
C PRO A 467 -7.42 -12.69 11.30
N ARG A 468 -6.45 -13.53 10.93
CA ARG A 468 -5.77 -13.47 9.61
C ARG A 468 -6.68 -13.77 8.42
N HIS A 469 -7.57 -14.77 8.55
CA HIS A 469 -8.43 -15.20 7.45
C HIS A 469 -9.44 -14.11 7.08
N PRO A 470 -9.58 -13.69 5.81
CA PRO A 470 -10.42 -12.56 5.39
C PRO A 470 -11.87 -12.59 5.89
N GLU A 471 -12.51 -13.75 5.85
CA GLU A 471 -13.91 -13.88 6.31
C GLU A 471 -14.03 -13.83 7.83
N ALA A 472 -13.06 -14.42 8.54
CA ALA A 472 -13.03 -14.37 10.01
C ALA A 472 -12.76 -12.93 10.47
N TYR A 473 -11.86 -12.22 9.77
CA TYR A 473 -11.63 -10.80 9.97
C TYR A 473 -12.90 -9.97 9.74
N ALA A 474 -13.65 -10.24 8.66
CA ALA A 474 -14.89 -9.53 8.37
C ALA A 474 -15.93 -9.71 9.49
N ARG A 475 -16.12 -10.94 9.98
CA ARG A 475 -17.02 -11.20 11.13
C ARG A 475 -16.53 -10.51 12.40
N TRP A 476 -15.23 -10.61 12.70
CA TRP A 476 -14.62 -9.97 13.86
C TRP A 476 -14.75 -8.43 13.79
N LEU A 477 -14.58 -7.83 12.62
CA LEU A 477 -14.70 -6.39 12.41
C LEU A 477 -16.15 -5.92 12.62
N THR A 478 -17.14 -6.73 12.21
CA THR A 478 -18.55 -6.47 12.56
C THR A 478 -18.75 -6.43 14.06
N LEU A 479 -18.26 -7.45 14.79
CA LEU A 479 -18.35 -7.48 16.25
C LEU A 479 -17.61 -6.29 16.91
N LEU A 480 -16.45 -5.89 16.38
CA LEU A 480 -15.73 -4.70 16.84
C LEU A 480 -16.56 -3.43 16.65
N ALA A 481 -17.15 -3.25 15.48
CA ALA A 481 -17.99 -2.10 15.19
C ALA A 481 -19.24 -2.06 16.08
N GLU A 482 -19.86 -3.22 16.34
CA GLU A 482 -21.00 -3.36 17.26
C GLU A 482 -20.63 -3.01 18.70
N ARG A 483 -19.47 -3.48 19.20
CA ARG A 483 -18.95 -3.08 20.52
C ARG A 483 -18.81 -1.56 20.65
N HIS A 484 -18.33 -0.90 19.59
CA HIS A 484 -18.19 0.56 19.57
C HIS A 484 -19.49 1.33 19.31
N ALA A 485 -20.56 0.65 18.87
CA ALA A 485 -21.88 1.24 18.67
C ALA A 485 -22.68 1.41 19.97
N ASP A 486 -22.18 0.89 21.11
CA ASP A 486 -22.73 1.17 22.43
C ASP A 486 -22.86 2.68 22.67
N ALA A 487 -24.08 3.10 23.04
CA ALA A 487 -24.42 4.51 23.10
C ALA A 487 -23.63 5.25 24.18
N ARG A 488 -23.38 4.61 25.34
CA ARG A 488 -22.69 5.24 26.47
C ARG A 488 -21.20 5.39 26.18
N THR A 489 -20.54 4.31 25.78
CA THR A 489 -19.10 4.26 25.50
C THR A 489 -18.75 5.12 24.29
N GLY A 490 -19.56 5.03 23.22
CA GLY A 490 -19.40 5.86 22.03
C GLY A 490 -19.51 7.35 22.34
N ARG A 491 -20.52 7.78 23.11
CA ARG A 491 -20.65 9.20 23.55
C ARG A 491 -19.43 9.68 24.31
N LYS A 492 -18.92 8.88 25.26
CA LYS A 492 -17.73 9.23 26.05
C LYS A 492 -16.49 9.42 25.15
N ARG A 493 -16.25 8.51 24.20
CA ARG A 493 -15.11 8.60 23.27
C ARG A 493 -15.22 9.83 22.35
N ARG A 494 -16.40 10.07 21.77
CA ARG A 494 -16.64 11.25 20.91
C ARG A 494 -16.44 12.57 21.66
N ALA A 495 -16.97 12.68 22.87
CA ALA A 495 -16.77 13.86 23.72
C ALA A 495 -15.29 14.04 24.11
N ALA A 496 -14.57 12.94 24.39
CA ALA A 496 -13.13 13.00 24.66
C ALA A 496 -12.33 13.47 23.43
N LYS A 497 -12.63 12.97 22.23
CA LYS A 497 -12.02 13.44 20.97
C LYS A 497 -12.31 14.91 20.72
N ALA A 498 -13.56 15.35 20.87
CA ALA A 498 -13.95 16.74 20.70
C ALA A 498 -13.21 17.67 21.68
N ARG A 499 -13.12 17.30 22.97
CA ARG A 499 -12.36 18.07 23.96
C ARG A 499 -10.86 18.11 23.65
N ARG A 500 -10.27 16.98 23.24
CA ARG A 500 -8.85 16.93 22.85
C ARG A 500 -8.58 17.89 21.69
N LEU A 501 -9.40 17.84 20.64
CA LEU A 501 -9.26 18.73 19.47
C LEU A 501 -9.46 20.20 19.84
N ALA A 502 -10.43 20.52 20.72
CA ALA A 502 -10.66 21.88 21.18
C ALA A 502 -9.52 22.41 22.08
N ALA A 503 -8.81 21.53 22.78
CA ALA A 503 -7.66 21.86 23.62
C ALA A 503 -6.34 21.93 22.85
N GLU A 504 -6.32 21.64 21.54
CA GLU A 504 -5.10 21.72 20.73
C GLU A 504 -4.61 23.17 20.64
N ARG A 505 -3.42 23.43 21.19
CA ARG A 505 -2.80 24.76 21.16
C ARG A 505 -2.33 25.16 19.76
N ILE A 506 -2.01 24.17 18.93
CA ILE A 506 -1.56 24.36 17.55
C ILE A 506 -2.69 23.87 16.64
N PRO A 507 -3.31 24.75 15.83
CA PRO A 507 -4.34 24.35 14.88
C PRO A 507 -3.83 23.31 13.88
N LEU A 508 -4.71 22.41 13.43
CA LEU A 508 -4.38 21.40 12.41
C LEU A 508 -3.80 22.03 11.13
N ASP A 509 -4.27 23.23 10.76
CA ASP A 509 -3.79 23.98 9.60
C ASP A 509 -2.30 24.28 9.69
N VAL A 510 -1.77 24.54 10.89
CA VAL A 510 -0.33 24.80 11.07
C VAL A 510 0.49 23.54 10.83
N TYR A 511 0.02 22.37 11.28
CA TYR A 511 0.67 21.09 10.96
C TYR A 511 0.64 20.83 9.45
N GLU A 512 -0.52 21.02 8.82
CA GLU A 512 -0.68 20.83 7.38
C GLU A 512 0.23 21.77 6.58
N THR A 513 0.27 23.06 6.91
CA THR A 513 1.11 24.04 6.24
C THR A 513 2.59 23.69 6.37
N ARG A 514 3.03 23.21 7.54
CA ARG A 514 4.44 22.80 7.75
C ARG A 514 4.79 21.58 6.90
N GLU A 515 3.96 20.54 6.94
CA GLU A 515 4.16 19.34 6.10
C GLU A 515 4.18 19.70 4.62
N LEU A 516 3.21 20.50 4.16
CA LEU A 516 3.14 20.93 2.76
C LEU A 516 4.32 21.83 2.34
N ALA A 517 4.89 22.62 3.25
CA ALA A 517 6.09 23.40 2.97
C ALA A 517 7.32 22.49 2.75
N GLU A 518 7.49 21.44 3.57
CA GLU A 518 8.54 20.43 3.36
C GLU A 518 8.33 19.67 2.06
N MET A 519 7.09 19.23 1.80
CA MET A 519 6.73 18.52 0.57
C MET A 519 6.92 19.38 -0.68
N SER A 520 6.66 20.68 -0.61
CA SER A 520 6.91 21.60 -1.73
C SER A 520 8.39 21.60 -2.14
N ARG A 521 9.30 21.61 -1.16
CA ARG A 521 10.75 21.52 -1.42
C ARG A 521 11.13 20.19 -2.05
N ASP A 522 10.52 19.08 -1.60
CA ASP A 522 10.80 17.76 -2.17
C ASP A 522 10.23 17.62 -3.59
N LEU A 523 9.08 18.23 -3.90
CA LEU A 523 8.43 18.12 -5.22
C LEU A 523 9.01 19.06 -6.27
N TYR A 524 9.26 20.32 -5.91
CA TYR A 524 9.62 21.37 -6.87
C TYR A 524 11.10 21.72 -6.88
N ALA A 525 11.80 21.56 -5.75
CA ALA A 525 13.25 21.74 -5.67
C ALA A 525 14.02 20.40 -5.65
N ASP A 526 13.31 19.27 -5.74
CA ASP A 526 13.84 17.90 -5.71
C ASP A 526 14.83 17.63 -4.56
N ARG A 527 14.65 18.31 -3.41
CA ARG A 527 15.58 18.29 -2.27
C ARG A 527 16.00 16.87 -1.87
N SER A 528 15.06 15.94 -1.92
CA SER A 528 15.23 14.56 -1.47
C SER A 528 15.24 13.55 -2.63
N GLY A 529 15.35 14.00 -3.88
CA GLY A 529 15.43 13.15 -5.07
C GLY A 529 14.13 12.40 -5.42
N PHE A 530 12.97 13.01 -5.15
CA PHE A 530 11.66 12.42 -5.46
C PHE A 530 11.52 12.07 -6.94
N ALA A 531 11.99 12.92 -7.86
CA ALA A 531 11.82 12.69 -9.30
C ALA A 531 12.52 11.39 -9.75
N ALA A 532 13.80 11.22 -9.38
CA ALA A 532 14.57 10.03 -9.71
C ALA A 532 14.03 8.78 -9.00
N ALA A 533 13.70 8.88 -7.71
CA ALA A 533 13.14 7.76 -6.94
C ALA A 533 11.79 7.29 -7.49
N ARG A 534 10.90 8.23 -7.84
CA ARG A 534 9.60 7.94 -8.47
C ARG A 534 9.78 7.24 -9.81
N ARG A 535 10.67 7.75 -10.67
CA ARG A 535 10.96 7.13 -11.98
C ARG A 535 11.50 5.71 -11.80
N ALA A 536 12.46 5.51 -10.91
CA ALA A 536 13.02 4.19 -10.60
C ALA A 536 11.94 3.22 -10.09
N PHE A 537 11.04 3.67 -9.22
CA PHE A 537 9.92 2.88 -8.72
C PHE A 537 8.96 2.46 -9.85
N VAL A 538 8.50 3.42 -10.67
CA VAL A 538 7.50 3.18 -11.73
C VAL A 538 8.04 2.26 -12.82
N HIS A 539 9.30 2.43 -13.21
CA HIS A 539 9.97 1.60 -14.19
C HIS A 539 10.57 0.31 -13.62
N LYS A 540 10.40 0.06 -12.31
CA LYS A 540 10.93 -1.12 -11.61
C LYS A 540 12.44 -1.29 -11.84
N ALA A 541 13.19 -0.19 -11.75
CA ALA A 541 14.63 -0.22 -11.88
C ALA A 541 15.23 -1.18 -10.84
N ALA A 542 16.23 -1.97 -11.25
CA ALA A 542 16.92 -2.87 -10.34
C ALA A 542 17.63 -2.04 -9.25
N PRO A 543 17.56 -2.46 -7.98
CA PRO A 543 18.27 -1.79 -6.91
C PRO A 543 19.78 -1.89 -7.13
N VAL A 544 20.52 -0.81 -6.86
CA VAL A 544 21.98 -0.74 -7.03
C VAL A 544 22.72 -1.59 -5.98
N GLY A 545 22.08 -1.84 -4.84
CA GLY A 545 22.63 -2.67 -3.78
C GLY A 545 21.67 -2.76 -2.60
N THR A 546 22.03 -3.58 -1.61
CA THR A 546 21.21 -3.76 -0.42
C THR A 546 21.39 -2.58 0.54
N PRO A 547 20.30 -1.90 0.97
CA PRO A 547 20.40 -0.86 1.96
C PRO A 547 21.01 -1.36 3.27
N ARG A 548 21.97 -0.62 3.85
CA ARG A 548 22.69 -1.02 5.07
C ARG A 548 21.77 -1.39 6.23
N ARG A 549 20.63 -0.70 6.36
CA ARG A 549 19.60 -0.95 7.39
C ARG A 549 18.97 -2.36 7.32
N LEU A 550 19.05 -3.04 6.17
CA LEU A 550 18.49 -4.37 5.99
C LEU A 550 19.55 -5.48 6.14
N LEU A 551 20.83 -5.14 6.08
CA LEU A 551 21.91 -6.14 6.15
C LEU A 551 21.88 -6.87 7.49
N LEU A 552 22.20 -8.17 7.45
CA LEU A 552 22.44 -8.94 8.66
C LEU A 552 23.75 -8.44 9.29
N ALA A 553 23.72 -8.01 10.54
CA ALA A 553 24.93 -7.57 11.24
C ALA A 553 25.93 -8.73 11.35
N GLY A 554 27.20 -8.49 11.00
CA GLY A 554 28.27 -9.47 11.15
C GLY A 554 28.58 -9.80 12.62
N ASN A 555 29.33 -10.87 12.86
CA ASN A 555 29.70 -11.33 14.22
C ASN A 555 30.68 -10.39 14.96
N SER A 556 31.23 -9.37 14.30
CA SER A 556 31.95 -8.28 14.98
C SER A 556 30.92 -7.40 15.70
N GLY A 557 30.99 -7.37 17.04
CA GLY A 557 30.04 -6.70 17.96
C GLY A 557 29.66 -5.26 17.61
N PRO A 558 28.69 -4.67 18.34
CA PRO A 558 28.07 -3.42 17.94
C PRO A 558 29.11 -2.31 17.76
N ALA A 559 29.19 -1.77 16.54
CA ALA A 559 29.89 -0.52 16.29
C ALA A 559 29.26 0.58 17.17
N PRO A 560 30.05 1.46 17.80
CA PRO A 560 29.52 2.51 18.65
C PRO A 560 28.56 3.38 17.84
N VAL A 561 27.34 3.53 18.36
CA VAL A 561 26.37 4.49 17.82
C VAL A 561 27.00 5.86 17.93
N ALA A 562 27.47 6.41 16.81
CA ALA A 562 27.82 7.81 16.73
C ALA A 562 26.55 8.60 17.09
N ARG A 563 26.58 9.31 18.22
CA ARG A 563 25.55 10.27 18.59
C ARG A 563 25.44 11.29 17.45
N ALA A 564 24.41 11.17 16.63
CA ALA A 564 24.00 12.25 15.76
C ALA A 564 23.70 13.47 16.64
N SER A 565 24.36 14.59 16.36
CA SER A 565 24.09 15.89 16.99
C SER A 565 22.61 16.23 16.84
N ARG A 566 21.92 16.40 17.97
CA ARG A 566 20.53 16.86 18.04
C ARG A 566 20.33 18.14 17.22
N PRO A 567 19.38 18.20 16.27
CA PRO A 567 18.78 19.48 15.93
C PRO A 567 17.85 19.86 17.10
N VAL A 568 18.09 21.04 17.67
CA VAL A 568 17.27 21.61 18.74
C VAL A 568 15.92 22.01 18.15
N ASN A 569 14.90 21.17 18.30
CA ASN A 569 13.51 21.60 18.26
C ASN A 569 13.00 21.64 19.71
N ALA A 570 13.21 22.78 20.36
CA ALA A 570 12.65 23.07 21.67
C ALA A 570 11.14 23.31 21.56
N ALA A 571 10.36 22.53 22.30
CA ALA A 571 9.00 22.91 22.68
C ALA A 571 9.08 24.13 23.64
N PRO A 572 8.10 25.06 23.61
CA PRO A 572 8.15 26.21 24.50
C PRO A 572 7.75 25.81 25.92
N ALA A 573 8.65 26.06 26.87
CA ALA A 573 8.34 26.07 28.29
C ALA A 573 7.41 27.26 28.61
N ALA A 574 6.42 27.02 29.47
CA ALA A 574 5.60 28.05 30.08
C ALA A 574 6.34 28.65 31.29
N GLY A 575 6.31 29.98 31.47
CA GLY A 575 6.74 30.62 32.71
C GLY A 575 6.92 32.14 32.67
N GLY A 576 5.86 32.87 33.06
CA GLY A 576 5.93 34.03 33.98
C GLY A 576 6.39 35.42 33.49
N PRO A 577 5.83 36.53 34.03
CA PRO A 577 5.98 37.89 33.48
C PRO A 577 7.17 38.64 34.09
N ILE A 578 7.76 39.56 33.32
CA ILE A 578 8.73 40.54 33.85
C ILE A 578 8.18 41.95 33.65
N THR A 579 8.08 42.65 34.77
CA THR A 579 7.60 44.00 35.00
C THR A 579 8.63 45.07 34.59
N SER A 580 8.08 46.23 34.23
CA SER A 580 8.72 47.50 33.85
C SER A 580 9.54 48.19 34.96
N GLY A 581 10.60 48.92 34.56
CA GLY A 581 11.21 50.02 35.34
C GLY A 581 12.46 50.64 34.66
N PRO A 582 12.77 51.94 34.87
CA PRO A 582 13.21 52.86 33.78
C PRO A 582 14.52 53.65 34.02
N ILE A 583 15.22 54.11 32.96
CA ILE A 583 16.26 55.20 32.95
C ILE A 583 16.37 55.71 31.48
N SER A 584 15.91 56.90 31.03
CA SER A 584 16.26 58.33 31.26
C SER A 584 17.27 58.96 30.25
N VAL A 585 16.72 59.82 29.36
CA VAL A 585 17.20 61.15 28.81
C VAL A 585 18.47 61.19 27.92
N ALA A 586 18.45 61.38 26.58
CA ALA A 586 18.14 62.54 25.66
C ALA A 586 19.42 63.32 25.21
N PRO A 587 19.44 64.25 24.20
CA PRO A 587 18.52 64.57 23.07
C PRO A 587 19.21 64.91 21.70
N ALA A 588 18.39 65.33 20.70
CA ALA A 588 18.60 66.26 19.56
C ALA A 588 18.25 65.64 18.18
N ALA A 589 17.52 66.24 17.24
CA ALA A 589 16.85 67.54 17.06
C ALA A 589 15.73 67.38 15.98
N GLY A 590 14.56 68.03 16.12
CA GLY A 590 14.04 69.09 15.22
C GLY A 590 13.44 68.57 13.90
N GLY A 591 12.12 68.49 13.69
CA GLY A 591 11.16 69.59 13.52
C GLY A 591 10.00 69.14 12.59
N PRO A 592 8.88 69.89 12.47
CA PRO A 592 7.53 69.33 12.52
C PRO A 592 6.69 69.48 11.23
N ILE A 593 5.47 68.92 11.22
CA ILE A 593 4.17 69.57 10.87
C ILE A 593 3.04 68.49 10.80
N SER A 594 1.99 68.69 11.60
CA SER A 594 0.64 68.06 11.54
C SER A 594 -0.35 69.03 10.84
N PRO A 595 -1.71 68.85 10.81
CA PRO A 595 -2.58 67.69 11.09
C PRO A 595 -3.55 67.39 9.91
N GLY A 596 -4.29 66.28 9.91
CA GLY A 596 -5.71 66.33 10.33
C GLY A 596 -6.66 65.81 9.24
N PRO A 597 -7.91 65.45 9.57
CA PRO A 597 -8.53 64.16 9.20
C PRO A 597 -9.72 64.30 8.22
N GLU A 598 -10.30 63.17 7.77
CA GLU A 598 -11.76 62.87 7.83
C GLU A 598 -12.15 61.61 7.03
N HIS A 599 -12.90 60.72 7.71
CA HIS A 599 -13.85 59.75 7.15
C HIS A 599 -15.19 60.49 6.89
N PRO A 600 -16.16 60.03 6.05
CA PRO A 600 -16.73 58.67 6.13
C PRO A 600 -17.34 58.05 4.84
N SER A 601 -17.68 56.75 4.98
CA SER A 601 -18.81 55.99 4.40
C SER A 601 -19.21 56.12 2.93
N VAL A 602 -19.45 54.96 2.27
CA VAL A 602 -20.72 54.55 1.61
C VAL A 602 -20.54 53.19 0.91
N ARG A 603 -21.40 52.22 1.25
CA ARG A 603 -21.83 51.06 0.42
C ARG A 603 -23.23 51.40 -0.14
N PRO A 604 -23.88 50.66 -1.06
CA PRO A 604 -23.51 49.44 -1.81
C PRO A 604 -23.83 49.52 -3.33
N ALA A 605 -23.46 48.50 -4.13
CA ALA A 605 -24.32 47.96 -5.22
C ALA A 605 -23.68 46.72 -5.90
N VAL A 606 -24.51 45.69 -6.07
CA VAL A 606 -24.38 44.55 -6.99
C VAL A 606 -25.15 44.95 -8.27
N PRO A 607 -24.76 44.54 -9.50
CA PRO A 607 -25.48 43.41 -10.13
C PRO A 607 -24.66 42.52 -11.12
N THR A 608 -24.96 41.22 -11.05
CA THR A 608 -25.15 40.21 -12.12
C THR A 608 -24.22 40.07 -13.35
N ALA A 609 -23.88 38.78 -13.59
CA ALA A 609 -23.90 38.04 -14.86
C ALA A 609 -22.95 38.47 -15.99
N VAL A 610 -21.93 37.63 -16.27
CA VAL A 610 -21.85 36.68 -17.40
C VAL A 610 -21.05 35.46 -16.95
#